data_AF-A0A523SBX8-F1
#
_entry.id   AF-A0A523SBX8-F1
#
_cell.length_a   1.000
_cell.length_b   1.000
_cell.length_c   1.000
_cell.angle_alpha   90.00
_cell.angle_beta   90.00
_cell.angle_gamma   90.00
#
_symmetry.space_group_name_H-M   'P 1'
#
loop_
_entity.id
_entity.type
_entity.pdbx_description
1 polymer ?
#
loop_
_entity_poly.entity_id
_entity_poly.type
_entity_poly.pdbx_seq_one_letter_code
_entity_poly.pdbx_strand_id
1 'polypeptide(L)'
;METPKQMADVMQEMRGLLEHVVRLLDTQSRRIEDAMAELARLKESQNEILAGLALYERTRRLRESLGLEQRESEPEEGPWQGVQAYCRNCTKMVPIIEPTATFRDGRTTVEAKCRNCGTWVVRTLV
;
A
#
# COMPACT_ATOMS: atom_id res chain seq x y z
N MET A 1 63.20 -16.72 25.63
CA MET A 1 62.97 -17.80 24.65
C MET A 1 61.63 -18.41 24.96
N GLU A 2 60.64 -18.20 24.11
CA GLU A 2 59.35 -18.89 24.23
C GLU A 2 59.59 -20.39 24.10
N THR A 3 58.95 -21.17 24.96
CA THR A 3 59.10 -22.62 24.93
C THR A 3 58.35 -23.19 23.72
N PRO A 4 58.82 -24.28 23.11
CA PRO A 4 58.18 -24.88 21.93
C PRO A 4 56.69 -25.23 22.15
N LYS A 5 56.28 -25.42 23.40
CA LYS A 5 54.88 -25.61 23.78
C LYS A 5 54.02 -24.35 23.61
N GLN A 6 54.52 -23.19 24.02
CA GLN A 6 53.81 -21.91 23.84
C GLN A 6 53.64 -21.58 22.35
N MET A 7 54.64 -21.87 21.53
CA MET A 7 54.54 -21.68 20.07
C MET A 7 53.49 -22.62 19.43
N ALA A 8 53.36 -23.85 19.94
CA ALA A 8 52.35 -24.79 19.46
C ALA A 8 50.92 -24.34 19.83
N ASP A 9 50.73 -23.85 21.05
CA ASP A 9 49.43 -23.33 21.51
C ASP A 9 48.99 -22.11 20.67
N VAL A 10 49.90 -21.16 20.41
CA VAL A 10 49.64 -19.99 19.56
C VAL A 10 49.32 -20.40 18.11
N MET A 11 50.06 -21.35 17.54
CA MET A 11 49.76 -21.86 16.19
C MET A 11 48.39 -22.55 16.11
N GLN A 12 47.98 -23.25 17.16
CA GLN A 12 46.67 -23.90 17.22
C GLN A 12 45.53 -22.89 17.36
N GLU A 13 45.70 -21.83 18.15
CA GLU A 13 44.75 -20.72 18.25
C GLU A 13 44.64 -19.96 16.92
N MET A 14 45.78 -19.65 16.27
CA MET A 14 45.79 -19.03 14.94
C MET A 14 45.05 -19.88 13.91
N ARG A 15 45.23 -21.20 13.93
CA ARG A 15 44.51 -22.11 13.04
C ARG A 15 42.99 -22.06 13.26
N GLY A 16 42.56 -22.08 14.52
CA GLY A 16 41.15 -21.96 14.88
C GLY A 16 40.52 -20.65 14.42
N LEU A 17 41.25 -19.53 14.57
CA LEU A 17 40.82 -18.22 14.07
C LEU A 17 40.72 -18.19 12.55
N LEU A 18 41.71 -18.74 11.83
CA LEU A 18 41.67 -18.80 10.37
C LEU A 18 40.50 -19.65 9.85
N GLU A 19 40.23 -20.80 10.47
CA GLU A 19 39.06 -21.61 10.14
C GLU A 19 37.74 -20.86 10.38
N HIS A 20 37.66 -20.08 11.44
CA HIS A 20 36.48 -19.26 11.73
C HIS A 20 36.30 -18.15 10.68
N VAL A 21 37.38 -17.44 10.33
CA VAL A 21 37.36 -16.39 9.29
C VAL A 21 36.95 -16.96 7.95
N VAL A 22 37.45 -18.15 7.56
CA VAL A 22 37.06 -18.81 6.31
C VAL A 22 35.55 -19.11 6.29
N ARG A 23 34.98 -19.62 7.39
CA ARG A 23 33.53 -19.88 7.47
C ARG A 23 32.70 -18.60 7.38
N LEU A 24 33.16 -17.52 8.00
CA LEU A 24 32.51 -16.22 7.92
C LEU A 24 32.54 -15.66 6.48
N LEU A 25 33.68 -15.78 5.80
CA LEU A 25 33.82 -15.35 4.41
C LEU A 25 32.96 -16.19 3.45
N ASP A 26 32.86 -17.50 3.66
CA ASP A 26 31.97 -18.37 2.86
C ASP A 26 30.50 -17.96 3.05
N THR A 27 30.11 -17.71 4.30
CA THR A 27 28.75 -17.25 4.62
C THR A 27 28.46 -15.88 4.01
N GLN A 28 29.42 -14.95 4.07
CA GLN A 28 29.27 -13.64 3.45
C GLN A 28 29.20 -13.72 1.93
N SER A 29 30.02 -14.58 1.31
CA SER A 29 30.02 -14.75 -0.15
C SER A 29 28.65 -15.24 -0.64
N ARG A 30 28.07 -16.25 0.01
CA ARG A 30 26.72 -16.74 -0.33
C ARG A 30 25.65 -15.65 -0.19
N ARG A 31 25.71 -14.86 0.87
CA ARG A 31 24.76 -13.73 1.06
C ARG A 31 24.88 -12.68 -0.03
N ILE A 32 26.10 -12.42 -0.51
CA ILE A 32 26.33 -11.50 -1.62
C ILE A 32 25.77 -12.09 -2.92
N GLU A 33 25.98 -13.38 -3.18
CA GLU A 33 25.42 -14.07 -4.35
C GLU A 33 23.89 -14.03 -4.35
N ASP A 34 23.26 -14.32 -3.22
CA ASP A 34 21.80 -14.25 -3.06
C ASP A 34 21.27 -12.83 -3.31
N ALA A 35 21.92 -11.82 -2.73
CA ALA A 35 21.55 -10.42 -2.94
C ALA A 35 21.72 -9.99 -4.41
N MET A 36 22.77 -10.45 -5.09
CA MET A 36 22.96 -10.20 -6.52
C MET A 36 21.85 -10.84 -7.37
N ALA A 37 21.43 -12.06 -7.03
CA ALA A 37 20.34 -12.74 -7.70
C ALA A 37 18.99 -12.00 -7.51
N GLU A 38 18.71 -11.52 -6.30
CA GLU A 38 17.51 -10.70 -6.03
C GLU A 38 17.53 -9.37 -6.80
N LEU A 39 18.67 -8.67 -6.82
CA LEU A 39 18.82 -7.44 -7.58
C LEU A 39 18.61 -7.65 -9.09
N ALA A 40 19.07 -8.78 -9.64
CA ALA A 40 18.82 -9.13 -11.04
C ALA A 40 17.33 -9.29 -11.32
N ARG A 41 16.59 -10.00 -10.45
CA ARG A 41 15.13 -10.15 -10.57
C ARG A 41 14.38 -8.83 -10.46
N LEU A 42 14.79 -7.96 -9.53
CA LEU A 42 14.19 -6.63 -9.38
C LEU A 42 14.45 -5.74 -10.61
N LYS A 43 15.62 -5.84 -11.23
CA LYS A 43 15.91 -5.13 -12.47
C LYS A 43 15.04 -5.62 -13.63
N GLU A 44 14.82 -6.93 -13.72
CA GLU A 44 13.94 -7.51 -14.74
C GLU A 44 12.49 -7.03 -14.56
N SER A 45 11.96 -7.08 -13.34
CA SER A 45 10.61 -6.58 -13.05
C SER A 45 10.46 -5.08 -13.29
N GLN A 46 11.51 -4.28 -13.05
CA GLN A 46 11.50 -2.86 -13.42
C GLN A 46 11.33 -2.65 -14.92
N ASN A 47 11.97 -3.47 -15.76
CA ASN A 47 11.81 -3.37 -17.21
C ASN A 47 10.39 -3.72 -17.66
N GLU A 48 9.79 -4.74 -17.05
CA GLU A 48 8.38 -5.12 -17.31
C GLU A 48 7.42 -3.99 -16.92
N ILE A 49 7.65 -3.35 -15.77
CA ILE A 49 6.86 -2.20 -15.31
C ILE A 49 6.99 -1.03 -16.28
N LEU A 50 8.22 -0.70 -16.72
CA LEU A 50 8.45 0.37 -17.69
C LEU A 50 7.77 0.08 -19.04
N ALA A 51 7.81 -1.17 -19.50
CA ALA A 51 7.08 -1.59 -20.71
C ALA A 51 5.56 -1.44 -20.52
N GLY A 52 5.02 -1.83 -19.35
CA GLY A 52 3.62 -1.65 -19.00
C GLY A 52 3.20 -0.18 -18.96
N LEU A 53 4.01 0.70 -18.39
CA LEU A 53 3.78 2.14 -18.37
C LEU A 53 3.74 2.75 -19.78
N ALA A 54 4.68 2.35 -20.66
CA ALA A 54 4.69 2.81 -22.04
C ALA A 54 3.42 2.37 -22.80
N LEU A 55 2.95 1.14 -22.58
CA LEU A 55 1.69 0.65 -23.15
C LEU A 55 0.47 1.41 -22.60
N TYR A 56 0.46 1.68 -21.29
CA TYR A 56 -0.60 2.46 -20.64
C TYR A 56 -0.68 3.88 -21.22
N GLU A 57 0.43 4.59 -21.32
CA GLU A 57 0.47 5.95 -21.90
C GLU A 57 0.01 5.96 -23.36
N ARG A 58 0.44 4.97 -24.16
CA ARG A 58 0.00 4.85 -25.55
C ARG A 58 -1.50 4.60 -25.65
N THR A 59 -2.04 3.74 -24.79
CA THR A 59 -3.48 3.43 -24.72
C THR A 59 -4.27 4.65 -24.27
N ARG A 60 -3.76 5.39 -23.28
CA ARG A 60 -4.35 6.63 -22.79
C ARG A 60 -4.44 7.67 -23.92
N ARG A 61 -3.34 7.96 -24.61
CA ARG A 61 -3.31 8.90 -25.75
C ARG A 61 -4.26 8.47 -26.88
N LEU A 62 -4.36 7.16 -27.12
CA LEU A 62 -5.32 6.63 -28.10
C LEU A 62 -6.77 6.89 -27.65
N ARG A 63 -7.10 6.66 -26.38
CA ARG A 63 -8.44 6.98 -25.83
C ARG A 63 -8.75 8.47 -25.91
N GLU A 64 -7.80 9.33 -25.56
CA GLU A 64 -7.91 10.79 -25.69
C GLU A 64 -8.18 11.18 -27.16
N SER A 65 -7.43 10.63 -28.11
CA SER A 65 -7.62 10.90 -29.55
C SER A 65 -8.96 10.43 -30.11
N LEU A 66 -9.54 9.39 -29.51
CA LEU A 66 -10.85 8.86 -29.88
C LEU A 66 -12.00 9.57 -29.14
N GLY A 67 -11.70 10.57 -28.29
CA GLY A 67 -12.71 11.24 -27.46
C GLY A 67 -13.35 10.33 -26.42
N LEU A 68 -12.70 9.20 -26.10
CA LEU A 68 -13.14 8.21 -25.11
C LEU A 68 -12.56 8.52 -23.72
N GLU A 69 -12.28 9.80 -23.44
CA GLU A 69 -11.99 10.24 -22.08
C GLU A 69 -13.19 9.86 -21.21
N GLN A 70 -13.06 8.75 -20.49
CA GLN A 70 -13.76 8.62 -19.22
C GLN A 70 -13.17 9.74 -18.38
N ARG A 71 -13.80 10.92 -18.44
CA ARG A 71 -13.87 11.84 -17.32
C ARG A 71 -14.12 10.89 -16.14
N GLU A 72 -13.14 10.73 -15.24
CA GLU A 72 -13.45 10.21 -13.91
C GLU A 72 -14.70 10.98 -13.53
N SER A 73 -15.82 10.27 -13.44
CA SER A 73 -17.11 10.91 -13.22
C SER A 73 -16.89 11.82 -12.03
N GLU A 74 -16.83 13.14 -12.26
CA GLU A 74 -17.10 14.13 -11.23
C GLU A 74 -18.31 13.53 -10.53
N PRO A 75 -18.20 13.15 -9.24
CA PRO A 75 -19.26 12.41 -8.59
C PRO A 75 -20.48 13.27 -8.82
N GLU A 76 -21.43 12.76 -9.64
CA GLU A 76 -22.62 13.52 -10.02
C GLU A 76 -23.09 14.19 -8.74
N GLU A 77 -23.21 15.52 -8.75
CA GLU A 77 -23.68 16.31 -7.62
C GLU A 77 -25.11 15.86 -7.30
N GLY A 78 -25.21 14.70 -6.67
CA GLY A 78 -26.44 14.11 -6.27
C GLY A 78 -27.07 15.07 -5.27
N PRO A 79 -28.40 15.16 -5.21
CA PRO A 79 -29.12 16.09 -4.34
C PRO A 79 -28.80 15.91 -2.84
N TRP A 80 -28.05 14.86 -2.49
CA TRP A 80 -27.63 14.51 -1.15
C TRP A 80 -26.14 14.78 -0.85
N GLN A 81 -25.36 15.28 -1.83
CA GLN A 81 -24.00 15.73 -1.57
C GLN A 81 -24.03 16.93 -0.62
N GLY A 82 -23.32 16.82 0.50
CA GLY A 82 -23.32 17.83 1.57
C GLY A 82 -24.35 17.61 2.68
N VAL A 83 -25.28 16.66 2.54
CA VAL A 83 -26.20 16.31 3.63
C VAL A 83 -25.46 15.50 4.68
N GLN A 84 -25.45 16.01 5.90
CA GLN A 84 -24.88 15.35 7.07
C GLN A 84 -25.98 14.97 8.05
N ALA A 85 -25.81 13.90 8.82
CA ALA A 85 -26.70 13.55 9.90
C ALA A 85 -25.91 13.26 11.17
N TYR A 86 -26.54 13.45 12.33
CA TYR A 86 -25.91 13.10 13.60
C TYR A 86 -25.91 11.59 13.75
N CYS A 87 -24.72 10.99 13.87
CA CYS A 87 -24.58 9.57 14.13
C CYS A 87 -24.41 9.34 15.62
N ARG A 88 -25.32 8.56 16.24
CA ARG A 88 -25.22 8.19 17.66
C ARG A 88 -23.95 7.39 17.98
N ASN A 89 -23.50 6.54 17.06
CA ASN A 89 -22.30 5.73 17.25
C ASN A 89 -20.99 6.55 17.12
N CYS A 90 -20.91 7.50 16.18
CA CYS A 90 -19.74 8.37 16.02
C CYS A 90 -19.80 9.65 16.87
N THR A 91 -20.92 9.89 17.55
CA THR A 91 -21.23 11.07 18.37
C THR A 91 -20.94 12.42 17.69
N LYS A 92 -21.06 12.49 16.36
CA LYS A 92 -20.77 13.69 15.56
C LYS A 92 -21.62 13.75 14.29
N MET A 93 -21.65 14.93 13.66
CA MET A 93 -22.21 15.10 12.33
C MET A 93 -21.30 14.40 11.31
N VAL A 94 -21.89 13.54 10.49
CA VAL A 94 -21.18 12.73 9.51
C VAL A 94 -21.89 12.81 8.16
N PRO A 95 -21.16 12.71 7.04
CA PRO A 95 -21.77 12.50 5.74
C PRO A 95 -22.60 11.22 5.73
N ILE A 96 -23.71 11.25 4.99
CA ILE A 96 -24.59 10.09 4.82
C ILE A 96 -24.35 9.39 3.47
N ILE A 97 -24.65 8.10 3.41
CA ILE A 97 -24.65 7.27 2.20
C ILE A 97 -25.99 6.52 2.10
N GLU A 98 -26.38 6.11 0.89
CA GLU A 98 -27.65 5.41 0.61
C GLU A 98 -28.91 6.14 1.16
N PRO A 99 -29.10 7.44 0.86
CA PRO A 99 -30.23 8.19 1.39
C PRO A 99 -31.57 7.77 0.74
N THR A 100 -32.57 7.55 1.58
CA THR A 100 -33.97 7.35 1.23
C THR A 100 -34.80 8.47 1.83
N ALA A 101 -35.50 9.24 1.00
CA ALA A 101 -36.32 10.36 1.45
C ALA A 101 -37.81 9.99 1.46
N THR A 102 -38.50 10.36 2.54
CA THR A 102 -39.95 10.29 2.65
C THR A 102 -40.53 11.67 2.91
N PHE A 103 -41.58 12.04 2.17
CA PHE A 103 -42.25 13.33 2.34
C PHE A 103 -43.60 13.12 3.03
N ARG A 104 -43.78 13.74 4.20
CA ARG A 104 -45.04 13.72 4.95
C ARG A 104 -45.25 15.07 5.63
N ASP A 105 -46.47 15.60 5.56
CA ASP A 105 -46.89 16.83 6.26
C ASP A 105 -45.96 18.03 6.03
N GLY A 106 -45.49 18.23 4.79
CA GLY A 106 -44.59 19.33 4.44
C GLY A 106 -43.14 19.15 4.89
N ARG A 107 -42.78 18.02 5.49
CA ARG A 107 -41.43 17.71 5.99
C ARG A 107 -40.80 16.59 5.19
N THR A 108 -39.50 16.71 4.91
CA THR A 108 -38.72 15.66 4.24
C THR A 108 -37.89 14.93 5.26
N THR A 109 -38.19 13.66 5.54
CA THR A 109 -37.37 12.81 6.41
C THR A 109 -36.46 11.96 5.56
N VAL A 110 -35.15 12.12 5.78
CA VAL A 110 -34.08 11.36 5.12
C VAL A 110 -33.60 10.28 6.06
N GLU A 111 -33.77 9.03 5.67
CA GLU A 111 -33.18 7.86 6.30
C GLU A 111 -31.94 7.44 5.50
N ALA A 112 -30.80 7.28 6.15
CA ALA A 112 -29.55 6.97 5.47
C ALA A 112 -28.59 6.22 6.40
N LYS A 113 -27.44 5.80 5.87
CA LYS A 113 -26.36 5.21 6.69
C LYS A 113 -25.24 6.21 6.93
N CYS A 114 -24.64 6.15 8.10
CA CYS A 114 -23.43 6.88 8.43
C CYS A 114 -22.27 6.41 7.54
N ARG A 115 -21.60 7.34 6.85
CA ARG A 115 -20.43 7.01 6.01
C ARG A 115 -19.28 6.36 6.79
N ASN A 116 -19.14 6.68 8.08
CA ASN A 116 -18.01 6.21 8.89
C ASN A 116 -18.24 4.85 9.55
N CYS A 117 -19.46 4.50 9.95
CA CYS A 117 -19.73 3.27 10.71
C CYS A 117 -20.96 2.48 10.25
N GLY A 118 -21.65 2.92 9.20
CA GLY A 118 -22.81 2.22 8.64
C GLY A 118 -24.08 2.25 9.49
N THR A 119 -24.07 2.86 10.69
CA THR A 119 -25.25 3.00 11.53
C THR A 119 -26.34 3.81 10.81
N TRP A 120 -27.58 3.35 10.90
CA TRP A 120 -28.75 4.09 10.41
C TRP A 120 -28.91 5.42 11.13
N VAL A 121 -29.07 6.48 10.34
CA VAL A 121 -29.26 7.86 10.77
C VAL A 121 -30.49 8.43 10.11
N VAL A 122 -31.20 9.30 10.83
CA VAL A 122 -32.42 9.95 10.35
C VAL A 122 -32.25 11.46 10.50
N ARG A 123 -32.55 12.21 9.45
CA ARG A 123 -32.57 13.67 9.45
C ARG A 123 -33.86 14.18 8.83
N THR A 124 -34.60 14.99 9.57
CA THR A 124 -35.75 15.71 9.02
C THR A 124 -35.31 17.10 8.55
N LEU A 125 -35.55 17.39 7.29
CA LEU A 125 -35.41 18.70 6.66
C LEU A 125 -36.78 19.39 6.72
N VAL A 126 -36.79 20.64 7.20
CA VAL A 126 -37.96 21.52 7.30
C VAL A 126 -37.84 22.59 6.23
#